data_AF-A0A1J3J1D8-F1
#
_entry.id   AF-A0A1J3J1D8-F1
#
_cell.length_a   1.000
_cell.length_b   1.000
_cell.length_c   1.000
_cell.angle_alpha   90.00
_cell.angle_beta   90.00
_cell.angle_gamma   90.00
#
_symmetry.space_group_name_H-M   'P 1'
#
loop_
_entity.id
_entity.type
_entity.pdbx_description
1 polymer ?
#
loop_
_entity_poly.entity_id
_entity_poly.type
_entity_poly.pdbx_seq_one_letter_code
_entity_poly.pdbx_strand_id
1 'polypeptide(L)'
;DAVDCPEWIVPFHVFKSLAEEYDLELVLVKNSHEFVHEYMTKPEFGELMRKLGALGDGNQGQSTLSADEWEAAYLYLSFVLRKRGESDVAGRRAVHRNKHGKMNIAKDDILYISNEV
;
A
#
# COMPACT_ATOMS: atom_id res chain seq x y z
N ASP A 1 -3.12 14.19 16.58
CA ASP A 1 -2.26 15.35 16.26
C ASP A 1 -1.55 15.20 14.90
N ALA A 2 -1.97 14.27 14.04
CA ALA A 2 -1.17 13.85 12.89
C ALA A 2 -1.34 14.73 11.64
N VAL A 3 -2.56 15.18 11.33
CA VAL A 3 -2.84 16.05 10.16
C VAL A 3 -4.10 16.88 10.38
N ASP A 4 -4.05 18.15 9.99
CA ASP A 4 -5.20 19.04 9.80
C ASP A 4 -5.23 19.45 8.32
N CYS A 5 -5.64 18.51 7.46
CA CYS A 5 -5.59 18.63 6.01
C CYS A 5 -6.92 18.14 5.42
N PRO A 6 -7.46 18.78 4.37
CA PRO A 6 -8.61 18.22 3.67
C PRO A 6 -8.27 16.88 3.00
N GLU A 7 -9.08 15.87 3.31
CA GLU A 7 -9.03 14.54 2.71
C GLU A 7 -10.32 14.26 1.93
N TRP A 8 -10.25 13.38 0.92
CA TRP A 8 -11.41 13.00 0.11
C TRP A 8 -11.82 11.56 0.36
N ILE A 9 -13.14 11.33 0.35
CA ILE A 9 -13.68 9.96 0.39
C ILE A 9 -13.31 9.23 -0.89
N VAL A 10 -12.78 8.02 -0.72
CA VAL A 10 -12.43 7.11 -1.83
C VAL A 10 -13.38 5.92 -1.79
N PRO A 11 -14.44 5.89 -2.60
CA PRO A 11 -15.24 4.68 -2.78
C PRO A 11 -14.37 3.62 -3.44
N PHE A 12 -13.94 2.62 -2.67
CA PHE A 12 -12.88 1.70 -3.12
C PHE A 12 -13.24 0.95 -4.41
N HIS A 13 -14.52 0.64 -4.62
CA HIS A 13 -14.98 0.00 -5.86
C HIS A 13 -14.74 0.89 -7.10
N VAL A 14 -14.93 2.21 -6.99
CA VAL A 14 -14.64 3.17 -8.06
C VAL A 14 -13.13 3.28 -8.25
N PHE A 15 -12.36 3.38 -7.16
CA PHE A 15 -10.90 3.40 -7.23
C PHE A 15 -10.33 2.16 -7.93
N LYS A 16 -10.85 0.97 -7.61
CA LYS A 16 -10.50 -0.28 -8.27
C LYS A 16 -10.80 -0.22 -9.77
N SER A 17 -12.01 0.22 -10.16
CA SER A 17 -12.38 0.35 -11.57
C SER A 17 -11.43 1.29 -12.33
N LEU A 18 -11.11 2.45 -11.74
CA LEU A 18 -10.13 3.37 -12.31
C LEU A 18 -8.74 2.74 -12.45
N ALA A 19 -8.28 1.99 -11.46
CA ALA A 19 -6.99 1.30 -11.52
C ALA A 19 -6.97 0.25 -12.66
N GLU A 20 -8.06 -0.48 -12.85
CA GLU A 20 -8.18 -1.51 -13.88
C GLU A 20 -8.11 -0.94 -15.31
N GLU A 21 -8.56 0.30 -15.54
CA GLU A 21 -8.41 1.01 -16.82
C GLU A 21 -6.94 1.24 -17.20
N TYR A 22 -6.03 1.30 -16.21
CA TYR A 22 -4.60 1.47 -16.40
C TYR A 22 -3.82 0.17 -16.22
N ASP A 23 -4.43 -0.98 -16.48
CA ASP A 23 -3.81 -2.30 -16.36
C ASP A 23 -3.27 -2.60 -14.94
N LEU A 24 -3.82 -1.98 -13.90
CA LEU A 24 -3.47 -2.30 -12.51
C LEU A 24 -4.49 -3.30 -11.95
N GLU A 25 -4.01 -4.49 -11.61
CA GLU A 25 -4.82 -5.56 -11.05
C GLU A 25 -4.76 -5.54 -9.53
N LEU A 26 -5.92 -5.58 -8.88
CA LEU A 26 -6.01 -5.72 -7.44
C LEU A 26 -5.56 -7.12 -7.00
N VAL A 27 -4.49 -7.18 -6.20
CA VAL A 27 -3.95 -8.40 -5.60
C VAL A 27 -4.46 -8.59 -4.18
N LEU A 28 -4.59 -7.50 -3.42
CA LEU A 28 -4.99 -7.51 -2.03
C LEU A 28 -5.81 -6.27 -1.72
N VAL A 29 -6.88 -6.43 -0.95
CA VAL A 29 -7.52 -5.35 -0.20
C VAL A 29 -7.97 -5.93 1.14
N LYS A 30 -7.62 -5.27 2.24
CA LYS A 30 -8.00 -5.67 3.61
C LYS A 30 -8.22 -4.44 4.47
N ASN A 31 -9.21 -4.48 5.33
CA ASN A 31 -9.30 -3.50 6.43
C ASN A 31 -8.06 -3.63 7.34
N SER A 32 -7.62 -2.53 7.96
CA SER A 32 -6.45 -2.55 8.85
C SER A 32 -6.54 -3.58 9.97
N HIS A 33 -7.71 -3.76 10.61
CA HIS A 33 -7.87 -4.76 11.67
C HIS A 33 -7.65 -6.17 11.13
N GLU A 34 -8.29 -6.50 10.01
CA GLU A 34 -8.13 -7.80 9.35
C GLU A 34 -6.69 -8.05 8.90
N PHE A 35 -6.04 -7.02 8.36
CA PHE A 35 -4.65 -7.08 7.93
C PHE A 35 -3.73 -7.36 9.12
N VAL A 36 -3.83 -6.58 10.19
CA VAL A 36 -3.00 -6.76 11.38
C VAL A 36 -3.25 -8.13 11.99
N HIS A 37 -4.51 -8.54 12.20
CA HIS A 37 -4.83 -9.84 12.78
C HIS A 37 -4.26 -11.01 11.97
N GLU A 38 -4.39 -10.97 10.63
CA GLU A 38 -3.85 -12.05 9.79
C GLU A 38 -2.32 -12.12 9.86
N TYR A 39 -1.64 -11.00 9.62
CA TYR A 39 -0.17 -11.02 9.52
C TYR A 39 0.51 -11.16 10.88
N MET A 40 -0.15 -10.75 11.97
CA MET A 40 0.33 -10.99 13.33
C MET A 40 0.37 -12.48 13.74
N THR A 41 -0.33 -13.36 13.02
CA THR A 41 -0.21 -14.82 13.24
C THR A 41 1.15 -15.37 12.82
N LYS A 42 1.90 -14.62 12.00
CA LYS A 42 3.22 -15.03 11.50
C LYS A 42 4.32 -14.60 12.47
N PRO A 43 5.16 -15.52 12.97
CA PRO A 43 6.16 -15.23 14.01
C PRO A 43 7.10 -14.06 13.67
N GLU A 44 7.53 -13.98 12.41
CA GLU A 44 8.46 -12.95 11.93
C GLU A 44 7.88 -11.53 12.04
N PHE A 45 6.57 -11.37 11.80
CA PHE A 45 5.90 -10.07 11.89
C PHE A 45 5.56 -9.72 13.34
N GLY A 46 5.19 -10.71 14.15
CA GLY A 46 4.99 -10.49 15.59
C GLY A 46 6.27 -10.03 16.30
N GLU A 47 7.43 -10.60 15.97
CA GLU A 47 8.73 -10.13 16.49
C GLU A 47 9.06 -8.70 16.06
N LEU A 48 8.83 -8.38 14.78
CA LEU A 48 9.05 -7.03 14.26
C LEU A 48 8.16 -6.01 14.98
N MET A 49 6.87 -6.30 15.13
CA MET A 49 5.91 -5.40 15.77
C MET A 49 6.21 -5.16 17.26
N ARG A 50 6.75 -6.16 17.97
CA ARG A 50 7.29 -5.97 19.33
C ARG A 50 8.50 -5.03 19.34
N LYS A 51 9.46 -5.21 18.42
CA LYS A 51 10.64 -4.33 18.31
C LYS A 51 10.29 -2.89 17.95
N LEU A 52 9.23 -2.71 17.17
CA LEU A 52 8.70 -1.39 16.82
C LEU A 52 7.87 -0.75 17.94
N GLY A 53 7.60 -1.47 19.03
CA GLY A 53 6.82 -0.96 20.17
C GLY A 53 5.31 -0.85 19.89
N ALA A 54 4.83 -1.35 18.75
CA ALA A 54 3.42 -1.31 18.35
C ALA A 54 2.54 -2.30 19.14
N LEU A 55 3.17 -3.26 19.83
CA LEU A 55 2.50 -4.27 20.68
C LEU A 55 2.83 -4.12 22.16
N GLY A 56 3.34 -2.97 22.59
CA GLY A 56 3.78 -2.78 23.96
C GLY A 56 5.28 -2.68 24.15
N ASP A 57 5.66 -2.64 25.43
CA ASP A 57 7.04 -2.58 25.94
C ASP A 57 7.87 -3.86 25.70
N GLY A 58 7.37 -4.80 24.88
CA GLY A 58 8.04 -6.06 24.56
C GLY A 58 8.15 -7.05 25.73
N ASN A 59 7.79 -6.67 26.96
CA ASN A 59 7.99 -7.46 28.18
C ASN A 59 6.70 -8.03 28.75
N GLN A 60 5.56 -7.35 28.61
CA GLN A 60 4.29 -7.78 29.23
C GLN A 60 3.20 -8.23 28.23
N GLY A 61 3.45 -8.12 26.92
CA GLY A 61 2.51 -8.55 25.88
C GLY A 61 1.22 -7.72 25.80
N GLN A 62 1.16 -6.57 26.48
CA GLN A 62 0.06 -5.62 26.38
C GLN A 62 0.34 -4.59 25.29
N SER A 63 -0.60 -4.48 24.33
CA SER A 63 -0.58 -3.47 23.28
C SER A 63 -0.41 -2.06 23.86
N THR A 64 0.41 -1.23 23.20
CA THR A 64 0.51 0.21 23.47
C THR A 64 -0.68 1.00 22.90
N LEU A 65 -1.43 0.40 21.97
CA LEU A 65 -2.63 1.01 21.39
C LEU A 65 -3.80 0.91 22.36
N SER A 66 -4.38 2.06 22.69
CA SER A 66 -5.68 2.17 23.35
C SER A 66 -6.82 1.68 22.46
N ALA A 67 -7.99 1.42 23.06
CA ALA A 67 -9.17 1.01 22.30
C ALA A 67 -9.58 2.07 21.27
N ASP A 68 -9.53 3.36 21.63
CA ASP A 68 -9.90 4.45 20.72
C ASP A 68 -8.92 4.56 19.54
N GLU A 69 -7.62 4.37 19.78
CA GLU A 69 -6.61 4.34 18.71
C GLU A 69 -6.79 3.13 17.79
N TRP A 70 -7.19 1.98 18.36
CA TRP A 70 -7.52 0.79 17.59
C TRP A 70 -8.74 1.02 16.70
N GLU A 71 -9.82 1.60 17.22
CA GLU A 71 -11.01 1.94 16.43
C GLU A 71 -10.72 2.99 15.36
N ALA A 72 -9.88 3.99 15.65
CA ALA A 72 -9.44 4.96 14.64
C ALA A 72 -8.66 4.28 13.49
N ALA A 73 -7.85 3.26 13.80
CA ALA A 73 -7.12 2.50 12.78
C ALA A 73 -8.06 1.73 11.82
N TYR A 74 -9.29 1.42 12.24
CA TYR A 74 -10.31 0.75 11.40
C TYR A 74 -10.68 1.56 10.15
N LEU A 75 -10.50 2.89 10.19
CA LEU A 75 -10.77 3.78 9.06
C LEU A 75 -9.82 3.53 7.88
N TYR A 76 -8.67 2.89 8.12
CA TYR A 76 -7.67 2.61 7.10
C TYR A 76 -7.83 1.21 6.49
N LEU A 77 -7.31 1.06 5.27
CA LEU A 77 -7.25 -0.21 4.56
C LEU A 77 -5.88 -0.37 3.90
N SER A 78 -5.42 -1.61 3.79
CA SER A 78 -4.22 -2.00 3.05
C SER A 78 -4.62 -2.58 1.70
N PHE A 79 -4.04 -2.07 0.60
CA PHE A 79 -4.27 -2.62 -0.73
C PHE A 79 -2.96 -2.77 -1.52
N VAL A 80 -2.95 -3.74 -2.44
CA VAL A 80 -1.81 -4.01 -3.33
C VAL A 80 -2.33 -4.13 -4.76
N LEU A 81 -1.74 -3.35 -5.66
CA LEU A 81 -1.99 -3.43 -7.10
C LEU A 81 -0.75 -4.01 -7.80
N ARG A 82 -0.98 -4.86 -8.79
CA ARG A 82 0.05 -5.39 -9.69
C ARG A 82 -0.17 -4.83 -11.09
N LYS A 83 0.84 -4.21 -11.67
CA LYS A 83 0.80 -3.77 -13.08
C LYS A 83 0.81 -5.00 -14.01
N ARG A 84 -0.19 -5.11 -14.88
CA ARG A 84 -0.21 -6.06 -16.00
C ARG A 84 0.73 -5.55 -17.09
N GLY A 85 1.56 -6.44 -17.66
CA GLY A 85 2.43 -6.11 -18.79
C GLY A 85 3.93 -6.21 -18.54
N GLU A 86 4.42 -6.31 -17.29
CA GLU A 86 5.73 -6.90 -17.03
C GLU A 86 5.60 -8.42 -17.15
N SER A 87 5.50 -8.88 -18.40
CA SER A 87 5.69 -10.27 -18.74
C SER A 87 6.88 -10.86 -17.97
N ASP A 88 6.78 -12.10 -17.51
CA ASP A 88 7.91 -12.92 -17.03
C ASP A 88 9.07 -13.03 -18.06
N VAL A 89 8.92 -12.41 -19.24
CA VAL A 89 9.93 -12.21 -20.26
C VAL A 89 10.84 -11.00 -19.94
N ALA A 90 10.35 -9.97 -19.25
CA ALA A 90 11.19 -8.89 -18.72
C ALA A 90 12.15 -9.41 -17.65
N GLY A 91 11.73 -10.38 -16.83
CA GLY A 91 12.62 -11.08 -15.88
C GLY A 91 13.77 -11.84 -16.56
N ARG A 92 13.57 -12.36 -17.78
CA ARG A 92 14.65 -12.99 -18.56
C ARG A 92 15.56 -12.00 -19.28
N ARG A 93 15.09 -10.78 -19.57
CA ARG A 93 15.90 -9.69 -20.16
C ARG A 93 16.57 -8.79 -19.11
N ALA A 94 16.06 -8.76 -17.89
CA ALA A 94 16.54 -7.91 -16.79
C ALA A 94 17.87 -8.38 -16.17
N VAL A 95 18.25 -9.66 -16.35
CA VAL A 95 19.58 -10.15 -15.94
C VAL A 95 20.70 -9.38 -16.66
N HIS A 96 20.41 -8.70 -17.78
CA HIS A 96 21.40 -7.96 -18.58
C HIS A 96 21.17 -6.43 -18.65
N ARG A 97 20.23 -5.85 -17.88
CA ARG A 97 20.03 -4.39 -17.85
C ARG A 97 20.48 -3.80 -16.52
N ASN A 98 21.74 -3.34 -16.56
CA ASN A 98 22.43 -2.40 -15.68
C ASN A 98 21.65 -1.78 -14.50
N LYS A 99 22.29 -1.86 -13.33
CA LYS A 99 22.00 -1.32 -11.98
C LYS A 99 21.73 0.20 -11.87
N HIS A 100 21.23 0.88 -12.90
CA HIS A 100 20.81 2.28 -12.80
C HIS A 100 19.47 2.47 -13.48
N GLY A 101 18.40 2.33 -12.69
CA GLY A 101 17.06 2.74 -13.10
C GLY A 101 17.11 4.21 -13.51
N LYS A 102 16.97 4.47 -14.80
CA LYS A 102 16.86 5.84 -15.31
C LYS A 102 15.46 6.33 -14.96
N MET A 103 15.36 7.09 -13.86
CA MET A 103 14.21 7.92 -13.52
C MET A 103 14.14 9.14 -14.45
N ASN A 104 14.01 8.93 -15.75
CA ASN A 104 13.93 10.02 -16.72
C ASN A 104 12.59 9.91 -17.44
N ILE A 105 11.61 10.71 -17.00
CA ILE A 105 10.38 10.95 -17.75
C ILE A 105 10.74 11.84 -18.94
N ALA A 106 10.50 11.38 -20.16
CA ALA A 106 10.70 12.19 -21.35
C ALA A 106 9.53 13.16 -21.52
N LYS A 107 9.75 14.27 -22.23
CA LYS A 107 8.68 15.23 -22.53
C LYS A 107 7.51 14.57 -23.29
N ASP A 108 7.81 13.54 -24.06
CA ASP A 108 6.83 12.76 -24.83
C ASP A 108 5.97 11.84 -23.96
N ASP A 109 6.36 11.60 -22.70
CA ASP A 109 5.58 10.80 -21.73
C ASP A 109 4.51 11.64 -21.00
N ILE A 110 4.46 12.96 -21.23
CA ILE A 110 3.53 13.88 -20.56
C ILE A 110 2.33 14.16 -21.47
N LEU A 111 1.13 13.72 -21.05
CA LEU A 111 -0.12 14.02 -21.73
C LEU A 111 -0.81 15.23 -21.08
N TYR A 112 -1.03 16.29 -21.85
CA TYR A 112 -1.76 17.48 -21.39
C TYR A 112 -3.25 17.28 -21.66
N ILE A 113 -4.05 17.19 -20.60
CA ILE A 113 -5.51 17.19 -20.71
C ILE A 113 -5.97 18.64 -20.70
N SER A 114 -6.31 19.19 -21.86
CA SER A 114 -6.96 20.50 -21.97
C SER A 114 -8.44 20.35 -21.65
N ASN A 115 -8.88 20.99 -20.57
CA ASN A 115 -10.31 21.18 -20.29
C ASN A 115 -10.86 22.26 -21.22
N GLU A 116 -11.19 21.89 -22.45
CA GLU A 116 -12.05 22.71 -23.30
C GLU A 116 -13.49 22.19 -23.15
N VAL A 117 -14.33 23.00 -22.52
CA VAL A 117 -15.79 22.93 -22.56
C VAL A 117 -16.28 23.70 -23.78
#